data_AF-A0A5N7DFI3-F1
#
_entry.id   AF-A0A5N7DFI3-F1
#
_cell.length_a   1.000
_cell.length_b   1.000
_cell.length_c   1.000
_cell.angle_alpha   90.00
_cell.angle_beta   90.00
_cell.angle_gamma   90.00
#
_symmetry.space_group_name_H-M   'P 1'
#
loop_
_entity.id
_entity.type
_entity.pdbx_description
1 polymer ?
#
loop_
_entity_poly.entity_id
_entity_poly.type
_entity_poly.pdbx_seq_one_letter_code
_entity_poly.pdbx_strand_id
1 'polypeptide(L)'
;MDRATHVIDPDGEVIIVLHNPNAPFAELSGALTSDNLAYTFPGPSDEIQNSAEGIEALRNEPIKTLKKKKKKKKKVSNSGRCAVHIPSEPIQPSFEESAPGWPAAEAPPEAPPEAPPEASPEEPAEEPAEEPAEEPAEEPAEEPAEEPADKPVDEPAEGPAEIGVTKQVENCFRIQVSAKHLILSSSVFKKIITGGWKESITYLRKGSVEITADSWDVDALLIMLRIIHCQSHQIPRKLTLEMLAKVAVLADYYDCREAVVFFADTWINALDDITPATYSRDLILWLWVAWYFHRPANFKEATSSAMSLSNGWIDNLGLPIPEKIIRSMNDKRQGAIAGLISQLEETRDELQNGSKGCSFECSSIMYGALTKEMHLNALLSLRPVAPFPDLSYRSLVQKVLSFRSPVWYGPFSYYHSYQHNCDHSTFKLLLGVLEDTIEGLDLNDSINV
;
A
#
# COMPACT_ATOMS: atom_id res chain seq x y z
N MET A 1 -48.75 8.49 1.55
CA MET A 1 -47.32 8.30 1.29
C MET A 1 -46.86 9.46 0.44
N ASP A 2 -45.74 10.08 0.79
CA ASP A 2 -45.16 11.14 -0.04
C ASP A 2 -44.65 10.55 -1.36
N ARG A 3 -44.77 11.32 -2.45
CA ARG A 3 -44.51 10.87 -3.82
C ARG A 3 -43.04 10.47 -4.01
N ALA A 4 -42.78 9.39 -4.76
CA ALA A 4 -41.43 8.98 -5.12
C ALA A 4 -40.74 10.08 -5.95
N THR A 5 -39.46 10.35 -5.65
CA THR A 5 -38.62 11.27 -6.43
C THR A 5 -37.99 10.56 -7.61
N HIS A 6 -37.70 9.26 -7.48
CA HIS A 6 -37.18 8.40 -8.55
C HIS A 6 -37.99 7.11 -8.59
N VAL A 7 -38.27 6.63 -9.79
CA VAL A 7 -39.02 5.38 -10.02
C VAL A 7 -38.15 4.47 -10.87
N ILE A 8 -37.67 3.38 -10.27
CA ILE A 8 -36.96 2.31 -10.99
C ILE A 8 -37.97 1.26 -11.45
N ASP A 9 -38.92 0.91 -10.59
CA ASP A 9 -40.06 0.06 -10.92
C ASP A 9 -41.38 0.79 -10.61
N PRO A 10 -42.20 1.15 -11.62
CA PRO A 10 -43.50 1.79 -11.41
C PRO A 10 -44.49 0.96 -10.60
N ASP A 11 -44.39 -0.38 -10.70
CA ASP A 11 -45.22 -1.32 -9.96
C ASP A 11 -44.54 -1.76 -8.65
N GLY A 12 -43.38 -1.18 -8.34
CA GLY A 12 -42.56 -1.52 -7.18
C GLY A 12 -43.26 -1.23 -5.84
N GLU A 13 -43.16 -2.18 -4.92
CA GLU A 13 -43.83 -2.16 -3.63
C GLU A 13 -42.98 -1.53 -2.51
N VAL A 14 -41.72 -1.21 -2.79
CA VAL A 14 -40.76 -0.71 -1.80
C VAL A 14 -40.39 0.73 -2.14
N ILE A 15 -40.44 1.60 -1.14
CA ILE A 15 -39.87 2.95 -1.20
C ILE A 15 -38.62 2.99 -0.33
N ILE A 16 -37.45 3.17 -0.95
CA ILE A 16 -36.23 3.47 -0.21
C ILE A 16 -36.20 4.97 0.06
N VAL A 17 -36.16 5.36 1.32
CA VAL A 17 -36.04 6.74 1.78
C VAL A 17 -34.59 6.98 2.18
N LEU A 18 -33.83 7.66 1.33
CA LEU A 18 -32.44 8.02 1.56
C LEU A 18 -32.35 9.39 2.24
N HIS A 19 -31.85 9.41 3.47
CA HIS A 19 -31.53 10.60 4.25
C HIS A 19 -30.05 10.97 4.08
N ASN A 20 -29.72 12.26 4.28
CA ASN A 20 -28.35 12.80 4.21
C ASN A 20 -27.54 12.36 2.98
N PRO A 21 -28.08 12.48 1.76
CA PRO A 21 -27.44 11.99 0.55
C PRO A 21 -26.08 12.65 0.29
N ASN A 22 -25.17 11.89 -0.32
CA ASN A 22 -23.84 12.35 -0.75
C ASN A 22 -22.95 12.84 0.41
N ALA A 23 -22.96 12.09 1.53
CA ALA A 23 -22.02 12.34 2.63
C ALA A 23 -20.56 12.20 2.16
N PRO A 24 -19.59 12.85 2.84
CA PRO A 24 -18.19 12.72 2.48
C PRO A 24 -17.71 11.28 2.50
N PHE A 25 -16.89 10.92 1.50
CA PHE A 25 -16.50 9.53 1.25
C PHE A 25 -14.98 9.38 1.32
N ALA A 26 -14.50 8.44 2.14
CA ALA A 26 -13.09 8.08 2.26
C ALA A 26 -12.15 9.29 2.46
N GLU A 27 -12.41 10.12 3.47
CA GLU A 27 -11.60 11.32 3.71
C GLU A 27 -10.23 10.98 4.29
N LEU A 28 -9.17 11.53 3.68
CA LEU A 28 -7.82 11.45 4.24
C LEU A 28 -7.68 12.50 5.33
N SER A 29 -7.40 12.08 6.57
CA SER A 29 -7.15 13.03 7.65
C SER A 29 -5.93 13.92 7.33
N GLY A 30 -6.07 15.24 7.51
CA GLY A 30 -5.09 16.25 7.10
C GLY A 30 -3.72 16.19 7.79
N ALA A 31 -3.47 15.20 8.64
CA ALA A 31 -2.16 14.97 9.26
C ALA A 31 -1.11 14.40 8.29
N LEU A 32 -1.51 13.99 7.08
CA LEU A 32 -0.62 13.36 6.08
C LEU A 32 -0.39 14.19 4.82
N THR A 33 -0.98 15.38 4.70
CA THR A 33 -0.63 16.32 3.62
C THR A 33 0.62 17.10 4.02
N SER A 34 1.77 16.62 3.56
CA SER A 34 3.01 17.39 3.50
C SER A 34 2.85 18.57 2.53
N ASP A 35 2.12 19.61 2.93
CA ASP A 35 2.05 20.89 2.21
C ASP A 35 2.11 22.13 3.13
N ASN A 36 2.43 21.95 4.43
CA ASN A 36 2.65 23.07 5.35
C ASN A 36 3.97 22.94 6.14
N LEU A 37 5.09 22.91 5.41
CA LEU A 37 6.42 23.16 5.96
C LEU A 37 7.08 24.35 5.26
N ALA A 38 6.39 25.50 5.29
CA ALA A 38 7.08 26.79 5.29
C ALA A 38 7.55 27.09 6.73
N TYR A 39 8.41 26.24 7.30
CA TYR A 39 9.21 26.63 8.46
C TYR A 39 10.44 27.36 7.93
N THR A 40 10.40 28.68 8.05
CA THR A 40 11.59 29.52 7.96
C THR A 40 12.56 29.06 9.04
N PHE A 41 13.67 28.42 8.64
CA PHE A 41 14.79 28.17 9.54
C PHE A 41 15.27 29.49 10.13
N PRO A 42 15.47 29.60 11.46
CA PRO A 42 16.38 30.61 12.00
C PRO A 42 17.77 30.31 11.43
N GLY A 43 18.39 31.31 10.82
CA GLY A 43 19.75 31.21 10.29
C GLY A 43 20.74 30.71 11.35
N PRO A 44 21.89 30.14 10.94
CA PRO A 44 22.87 29.60 11.87
C PRO A 44 23.35 30.71 12.82
N SER A 45 23.24 30.44 14.12
CA SER A 45 23.77 31.27 15.20
C SER A 45 25.27 31.54 15.00
N ASP A 46 25.70 32.76 15.36
CA ASP A 46 27.03 33.37 15.18
C ASP A 46 28.22 32.69 15.92
N GLU A 47 28.26 31.37 16.04
CA GLU A 47 29.35 30.65 16.75
C GLU A 47 30.32 29.87 15.85
N ILE A 48 30.21 29.97 14.52
CA ILE A 48 31.13 29.32 13.56
C ILE A 48 31.84 30.33 12.64
N GLN A 49 32.08 31.55 13.10
CA GLN A 49 32.94 32.51 12.39
C GLN A 49 34.34 32.69 12.99
N ASN A 50 34.60 32.16 14.19
CA ASN A 50 35.90 32.35 14.87
C ASN A 50 36.96 31.27 14.61
N SER A 51 36.70 30.28 13.74
CA SER A 51 37.67 29.24 13.41
C SER A 51 38.21 29.28 11.98
N ALA A 52 37.74 30.21 11.15
CA ALA A 52 38.21 30.38 9.76
C ALA A 52 39.39 31.37 9.63
N GLU A 53 39.56 32.32 10.56
CA GLU A 53 40.64 33.31 10.50
C GLU A 53 42.01 32.77 10.97
N GLY A 54 42.05 31.61 11.64
CA GLY A 54 43.29 31.01 12.15
C GLY A 54 44.12 30.23 11.13
N ILE A 55 43.56 29.87 9.97
CA ILE A 55 44.23 29.00 8.99
C ILE A 55 44.83 29.80 7.81
N GLU A 56 44.36 31.02 7.56
CA GLU A 56 44.89 31.87 6.48
C GLU A 56 46.18 32.62 6.85
N ALA A 57 46.54 32.69 8.14
CA ALA A 57 47.76 33.33 8.64
C ALA A 57 49.04 32.47 8.54
N LEU A 58 48.94 31.18 8.17
CA LEU A 58 50.11 30.28 8.05
C LEU A 58 50.58 30.05 6.61
N ARG A 59 49.99 30.73 5.61
CA ARG A 59 50.34 30.54 4.19
C ARG A 59 51.36 31.55 3.64
N ASN A 60 51.69 32.62 4.35
CA ASN A 60 52.54 33.70 3.83
C ASN A 60 53.80 33.96 4.67
N GLU A 61 54.87 33.19 4.44
CA GLU A 61 56.25 33.58 4.77
C GLU A 61 57.19 33.21 3.60
N PRO A 62 58.08 34.10 3.12
CA PRO A 62 58.85 33.88 1.90
C PRO A 62 60.18 33.15 2.14
N ILE A 63 60.44 32.09 1.36
CA ILE A 63 61.75 31.41 1.34
C ILE A 63 62.78 32.26 0.59
N LYS A 64 63.84 32.63 1.32
CA LYS A 64 65.01 33.38 0.82
C LYS A 64 65.85 32.53 -0.14
N THR A 65 66.32 33.18 -1.20
CA THR A 65 67.19 32.67 -2.26
C THR A 65 68.63 32.42 -1.81
N LEU A 66 69.26 31.32 -2.23
CA LEU A 66 70.73 31.13 -2.21
C LEU A 66 71.24 30.35 -3.44
N LYS A 67 71.72 31.14 -4.40
CA LYS A 67 72.89 31.01 -5.30
C LYS A 67 73.34 29.64 -5.85
N LYS A 68 73.33 29.58 -7.20
CA LYS A 68 74.09 28.68 -8.10
C LYS A 68 75.57 28.50 -7.73
N LYS A 69 76.08 27.27 -7.88
CA LYS A 69 77.47 26.99 -8.30
C LYS A 69 77.50 25.91 -9.40
N LYS A 70 78.11 26.27 -10.54
CA LYS A 70 78.51 25.40 -11.66
C LYS A 70 79.93 24.84 -11.42
N LYS A 71 80.20 23.57 -11.80
CA LYS A 71 81.47 23.05 -12.36
C LYS A 71 81.20 21.60 -12.83
N LYS A 72 81.26 21.20 -14.11
CA LYS A 72 82.31 21.09 -15.18
C LYS A 72 82.85 19.65 -15.32
N LYS A 73 82.76 19.14 -16.56
CA LYS A 73 83.12 17.82 -17.15
C LYS A 73 84.57 17.32 -16.95
N LYS A 74 84.75 15.98 -16.95
CA LYS A 74 85.81 15.14 -17.61
C LYS A 74 85.42 13.66 -17.37
N LYS A 75 85.17 12.72 -18.29
CA LYS A 75 85.76 12.18 -19.54
C LYS A 75 86.98 11.25 -19.35
N VAL A 76 86.91 10.07 -20.00
CA VAL A 76 87.98 9.07 -20.36
C VAL A 76 88.20 7.99 -19.28
N SER A 77 88.41 6.68 -19.49
CA SER A 77 88.78 5.73 -20.59
C SER A 77 88.40 4.30 -20.13
N ASN A 78 87.83 3.42 -20.96
CA ASN A 78 88.46 2.44 -21.88
C ASN A 78 89.02 1.13 -21.27
N SER A 79 88.50 0.02 -21.81
CA SER A 79 89.12 -1.26 -22.20
C SER A 79 89.67 -2.28 -21.21
N GLY A 80 89.20 -3.52 -21.41
CA GLY A 80 89.94 -4.79 -21.27
C GLY A 80 89.33 -5.71 -20.20
N ARG A 81 89.00 -7.00 -20.43
CA ARG A 81 89.22 -7.91 -21.57
C ARG A 81 88.33 -9.17 -21.37
N CYS A 82 87.97 -9.78 -22.49
CA CYS A 82 87.64 -11.19 -22.83
C CYS A 82 87.82 -12.29 -21.75
N ALA A 83 87.22 -13.48 -21.84
CA ALA A 83 86.16 -14.12 -22.63
C ALA A 83 86.23 -15.63 -22.25
N VAL A 84 85.12 -16.38 -22.27
CA VAL A 84 85.00 -17.68 -22.97
C VAL A 84 83.54 -17.87 -23.40
N HIS A 85 83.37 -18.27 -24.66
CA HIS A 85 82.17 -18.59 -25.46
C HIS A 85 81.28 -19.71 -24.87
N ILE A 86 79.93 -19.79 -25.01
CA ILE A 86 78.99 -19.73 -26.17
C ILE A 86 79.12 -20.98 -27.09
N PRO A 87 78.11 -21.53 -27.83
CA PRO A 87 76.67 -21.21 -28.08
C PRO A 87 75.74 -22.48 -27.94
N SER A 88 74.44 -22.57 -28.30
CA SER A 88 73.61 -21.95 -29.36
C SER A 88 72.09 -22.07 -29.08
N GLU A 89 71.39 -21.03 -29.51
CA GLU A 89 69.95 -20.85 -29.81
C GLU A 89 69.61 -21.44 -31.22
N PRO A 90 68.47 -21.18 -31.93
CA PRO A 90 67.13 -20.62 -31.59
C PRO A 90 65.94 -21.30 -32.37
N ILE A 91 64.71 -20.72 -32.31
CA ILE A 91 63.79 -20.35 -33.44
C ILE A 91 62.27 -20.48 -33.07
N GLN A 92 61.47 -19.41 -33.31
CA GLN A 92 59.97 -19.35 -33.36
C GLN A 92 59.49 -19.43 -34.85
N PRO A 93 58.24 -19.10 -35.32
CA PRO A 93 56.84 -19.06 -34.79
C PRO A 93 55.79 -19.71 -35.77
N SER A 94 54.46 -19.59 -35.54
CA SER A 94 53.42 -19.06 -36.49
C SER A 94 51.96 -19.60 -36.37
N PHE A 95 50.97 -18.66 -36.39
CA PHE A 95 49.63 -18.64 -37.06
C PHE A 95 48.55 -19.73 -36.76
N GLU A 96 47.21 -19.55 -36.70
CA GLU A 96 46.21 -18.47 -36.96
C GLU A 96 44.81 -18.95 -36.42
N GLU A 97 43.91 -17.98 -36.15
CA GLU A 97 42.42 -17.97 -36.23
C GLU A 97 41.39 -18.84 -35.44
N SER A 98 40.39 -18.09 -34.93
CA SER A 98 38.92 -18.35 -34.86
C SER A 98 38.24 -19.14 -33.71
N ALA A 99 37.35 -18.43 -32.99
CA ALA A 99 36.18 -18.93 -32.24
C ALA A 99 34.95 -18.99 -33.21
N PRO A 100 33.75 -19.58 -32.93
CA PRO A 100 33.04 -19.66 -31.63
C PRO A 100 32.15 -20.93 -31.39
N GLY A 101 31.46 -21.03 -30.24
CA GLY A 101 30.25 -21.88 -30.11
C GLY A 101 29.94 -22.46 -28.71
N TRP A 102 28.75 -22.18 -28.20
CA TRP A 102 28.14 -22.65 -26.94
C TRP A 102 27.88 -24.18 -26.86
N PRO A 103 27.61 -24.74 -25.66
CA PRO A 103 27.29 -26.15 -25.46
C PRO A 103 25.78 -26.43 -25.57
N ALA A 104 25.42 -27.61 -26.06
CA ALA A 104 24.09 -28.20 -25.91
C ALA A 104 24.24 -29.60 -25.31
N ALA A 105 23.46 -29.86 -24.27
CA ALA A 105 23.34 -31.13 -23.59
C ALA A 105 22.47 -32.11 -24.41
N GLU A 106 22.86 -33.38 -24.45
CA GLU A 106 21.99 -34.48 -24.87
C GLU A 106 21.75 -35.44 -23.70
N ALA A 107 20.46 -35.64 -23.38
CA ALA A 107 19.94 -36.86 -22.74
C ALA A 107 19.92 -38.00 -23.78
N PRO A 108 19.76 -39.28 -23.37
CA PRO A 108 18.57 -40.04 -23.83
C PRO A 108 18.12 -41.13 -22.79
N PRO A 109 17.21 -42.10 -23.09
CA PRO A 109 15.85 -42.15 -22.54
C PRO A 109 15.47 -43.53 -21.94
N GLU A 110 14.24 -43.71 -21.43
CA GLU A 110 13.38 -44.90 -21.65
C GLU A 110 12.00 -44.75 -20.94
N ALA A 111 10.97 -45.36 -21.54
CA ALA A 111 9.54 -45.31 -21.18
C ALA A 111 8.96 -46.75 -21.05
N PRO A 112 7.62 -46.96 -20.96
CA PRO A 112 6.72 -47.05 -19.78
C PRO A 112 6.22 -48.52 -19.56
N PRO A 113 5.20 -48.90 -18.73
CA PRO A 113 3.77 -48.64 -19.02
C PRO A 113 2.72 -48.75 -17.84
N GLU A 114 1.44 -48.56 -18.21
CA GLU A 114 0.16 -49.13 -17.66
C GLU A 114 -0.67 -48.52 -16.49
N ALA A 115 -1.98 -48.43 -16.76
CA ALA A 115 -3.18 -48.27 -15.90
C ALA A 115 -4.34 -49.05 -16.58
N PRO A 116 -5.57 -49.26 -16.01
CA PRO A 116 -6.11 -49.33 -14.64
C PRO A 116 -6.90 -50.67 -14.39
N PRO A 117 -7.77 -50.80 -13.35
CA PRO A 117 -9.22 -50.77 -13.63
C PRO A 117 -10.15 -50.19 -12.52
N GLU A 118 -11.43 -50.11 -12.90
CA GLU A 118 -12.65 -49.48 -12.36
C GLU A 118 -13.19 -49.94 -10.99
N ALA A 119 -13.96 -49.07 -10.31
CA ALA A 119 -15.29 -49.37 -9.71
C ALA A 119 -16.01 -48.09 -9.19
N SER A 120 -17.26 -47.88 -9.62
CA SER A 120 -18.30 -46.98 -9.03
C SER A 120 -19.27 -47.82 -8.14
N PRO A 121 -20.43 -47.31 -7.70
CA PRO A 121 -20.73 -46.33 -6.64
C PRO A 121 -21.58 -46.96 -5.49
N GLU A 122 -21.65 -46.34 -4.30
CA GLU A 122 -22.72 -46.64 -3.32
C GLU A 122 -23.20 -45.37 -2.59
N GLU A 123 -24.46 -44.99 -2.83
CA GLU A 123 -25.35 -44.43 -1.79
C GLU A 123 -25.92 -45.61 -0.97
N PRO A 124 -26.41 -45.35 0.26
CA PRO A 124 -27.86 -45.36 0.39
C PRO A 124 -28.41 -44.21 1.24
N ALA A 125 -29.63 -43.83 0.86
CA ALA A 125 -30.58 -43.03 1.61
C ALA A 125 -30.89 -43.61 3.01
N GLU A 126 -31.29 -42.75 3.94
CA GLU A 126 -32.54 -42.90 4.74
C GLU A 126 -32.78 -41.63 5.59
N GLU A 127 -33.83 -40.88 5.25
CA GLU A 127 -34.65 -40.19 6.26
C GLU A 127 -35.43 -41.26 7.04
N PRO A 128 -35.82 -40.97 8.29
CA PRO A 128 -37.26 -40.84 8.49
C PRO A 128 -37.65 -39.60 9.30
N ALA A 129 -38.77 -39.03 8.86
CA ALA A 129 -39.61 -38.09 9.57
C ALA A 129 -40.06 -38.63 10.93
N GLU A 130 -40.11 -37.75 11.94
CA GLU A 130 -41.15 -37.78 12.97
C GLU A 130 -41.55 -36.34 13.32
N GLU A 131 -42.77 -35.96 12.92
CA GLU A 131 -43.61 -35.08 13.73
C GLU A 131 -43.91 -35.80 15.07
N PRO A 132 -44.20 -35.03 16.13
CA PRO A 132 -45.60 -35.06 16.53
C PRO A 132 -46.18 -33.67 16.81
N ALA A 133 -47.37 -33.47 16.28
CA ALA A 133 -48.33 -32.52 16.81
C ALA A 133 -48.80 -32.97 18.20
N GLU A 134 -48.91 -32.02 19.15
CA GLU A 134 -50.07 -31.86 20.06
C GLU A 134 -49.88 -30.60 20.94
N GLU A 135 -50.77 -29.61 20.74
CA GLU A 135 -51.20 -28.58 21.71
C GLU A 135 -52.08 -29.24 22.82
N PRO A 136 -52.69 -28.52 23.81
CA PRO A 136 -52.32 -27.30 24.58
C PRO A 136 -52.56 -27.46 26.11
N ALA A 137 -52.07 -26.51 26.92
CA ALA A 137 -52.54 -26.12 28.28
C ALA A 137 -51.45 -25.23 28.92
N GLU A 138 -51.64 -24.25 29.80
CA GLU A 138 -52.76 -23.50 30.38
C GLU A 138 -52.09 -22.23 30.97
N GLU A 139 -52.83 -21.12 31.11
CA GLU A 139 -52.39 -19.89 31.79
C GLU A 139 -52.05 -20.13 33.29
N PRO A 140 -51.46 -19.14 33.99
CA PRO A 140 -52.38 -18.27 34.72
C PRO A 140 -52.02 -16.77 34.66
N ALA A 141 -53.08 -15.99 34.49
CA ALA A 141 -53.17 -14.59 34.85
C ALA A 141 -53.02 -14.38 36.36
N GLU A 142 -52.34 -13.30 36.75
CA GLU A 142 -52.55 -12.63 38.03
C GLU A 142 -52.81 -11.14 37.78
N GLU A 143 -54.06 -10.73 37.98
CA GLU A 143 -54.37 -9.42 38.55
C GLU A 143 -54.54 -9.59 40.07
N PRO A 144 -54.37 -8.52 40.86
CA PRO A 144 -55.59 -7.96 41.42
C PRO A 144 -55.66 -6.42 41.37
N ALA A 145 -56.90 -5.98 41.13
CA ALA A 145 -57.43 -4.63 41.20
C ALA A 145 -57.20 -3.94 42.55
N GLU A 146 -57.17 -2.60 42.55
CA GLU A 146 -58.14 -1.75 43.27
C GLU A 146 -58.16 -0.34 42.65
N GLU A 147 -59.35 0.10 42.22
CA GLU A 147 -59.75 1.49 42.01
C GLU A 147 -60.51 1.95 43.27
N PRO A 148 -60.63 3.25 43.60
CA PRO A 148 -61.78 3.97 43.03
C PRO A 148 -61.59 5.47 42.70
N ALA A 149 -62.36 5.84 41.67
CA ALA A 149 -62.91 7.11 41.20
C ALA A 149 -62.91 8.40 42.07
N ASP A 150 -62.75 9.54 41.40
CA ASP A 150 -63.77 10.62 41.39
C ASP A 150 -63.69 11.51 40.12
N LYS A 151 -64.86 11.92 39.59
CA LYS A 151 -65.07 12.62 38.30
C LYS A 151 -65.15 14.18 38.45
N PRO A 152 -65.72 14.96 37.50
CA PRO A 152 -65.03 15.83 36.54
C PRO A 152 -65.34 17.34 36.72
N VAL A 153 -64.60 18.25 36.08
CA VAL A 153 -65.10 19.62 35.82
C VAL A 153 -64.61 20.16 34.48
N ASP A 154 -65.54 20.83 33.82
CA ASP A 154 -65.65 21.36 32.46
C ASP A 154 -64.53 22.24 31.88
N GLU A 155 -64.48 22.19 30.55
CA GLU A 155 -63.92 23.13 29.55
C GLU A 155 -64.53 24.57 29.67
N PRO A 156 -63.91 25.66 29.12
CA PRO A 156 -63.85 25.82 27.65
C PRO A 156 -62.62 26.56 27.05
N ALA A 157 -62.27 26.09 25.85
CA ALA A 157 -61.85 26.82 24.63
C ALA A 157 -61.20 28.22 24.70
N GLU A 158 -59.99 28.33 24.13
CA GLU A 158 -59.64 29.36 23.11
C GLU A 158 -58.68 28.75 22.06
N GLY A 159 -58.92 29.11 20.79
CA GLY A 159 -58.25 28.59 19.59
C GLY A 159 -56.94 29.31 19.21
N PRO A 160 -56.50 29.20 17.94
CA PRO A 160 -55.24 28.54 17.61
C PRO A 160 -54.09 29.53 17.35
N ALA A 161 -52.94 29.28 17.97
CA ALA A 161 -51.67 29.80 17.47
C ALA A 161 -51.08 28.79 16.49
N GLU A 162 -51.23 29.07 15.19
CA GLU A 162 -50.43 28.46 14.14
C GLU A 162 -48.95 28.76 14.41
N ILE A 163 -48.29 27.86 15.15
CA ILE A 163 -46.86 27.69 15.01
C ILE A 163 -46.72 26.84 13.76
N GLY A 164 -46.56 27.53 12.63
CA GLY A 164 -46.05 26.93 11.42
C GLY A 164 -44.73 26.25 11.77
N VAL A 165 -44.80 24.95 12.07
CA VAL A 165 -43.67 24.05 11.94
C VAL A 165 -43.31 24.17 10.48
N THR A 166 -42.32 25.03 10.21
CA THR A 166 -41.58 24.99 8.97
C THR A 166 -41.12 23.55 8.85
N LYS A 167 -41.79 22.77 7.98
CA LYS A 167 -41.22 21.56 7.42
C LYS A 167 -39.89 22.00 6.84
N GLN A 168 -38.80 21.83 7.61
CA GLN A 168 -37.50 21.73 7.00
C GLN A 168 -37.69 20.64 5.96
N VAL A 169 -37.50 21.01 4.70
CA VAL A 169 -37.49 20.07 3.60
C VAL A 169 -36.31 19.16 3.90
N GLU A 170 -36.57 18.05 4.60
CA GLU A 170 -35.60 16.97 4.72
C GLU A 170 -35.19 16.62 3.29
N ASN A 171 -33.91 16.82 2.99
CA ASN A 171 -33.33 16.60 1.67
C ASN A 171 -33.25 15.08 1.44
N CYS A 172 -34.41 14.42 1.39
CA CYS A 172 -34.56 12.97 1.33
C CYS A 172 -34.95 12.54 -0.09
N PHE A 173 -34.32 11.47 -0.57
CA PHE A 173 -34.63 10.87 -1.86
C PHE A 173 -35.52 9.66 -1.65
N ARG A 174 -36.65 9.59 -2.37
CA ARG A 174 -37.62 8.48 -2.29
C ARG A 174 -37.56 7.69 -3.58
N ILE A 175 -37.02 6.49 -3.53
CA ILE A 175 -36.76 5.65 -4.71
C ILE A 175 -37.72 4.46 -4.69
N GLN A 176 -38.58 4.36 -5.69
CA GLN A 176 -39.53 3.24 -5.84
C GLN A 176 -38.90 2.07 -6.59
N VAL A 177 -38.92 0.90 -5.96
CA VAL A 177 -38.25 -0.33 -6.40
C VAL A 177 -39.11 -1.57 -6.08
N SER A 178 -38.78 -2.68 -6.75
CA SER A 178 -39.47 -3.97 -6.59
C SER A 178 -38.95 -4.76 -5.40
N ALA A 179 -39.85 -5.22 -4.53
CA ALA A 179 -39.47 -6.09 -3.41
C ALA A 179 -38.80 -7.38 -3.90
N LYS A 180 -39.34 -7.97 -4.98
CA LYS A 180 -38.87 -9.26 -5.52
C LYS A 180 -37.42 -9.17 -6.01
N HIS A 181 -37.08 -8.13 -6.76
CA HIS A 181 -35.71 -7.93 -7.24
C HIS A 181 -34.74 -7.74 -6.08
N LEU A 182 -35.09 -6.91 -5.09
CA LEU A 182 -34.26 -6.71 -3.89
C LEU A 182 -34.03 -8.01 -3.12
N ILE A 183 -35.09 -8.78 -2.85
CA ILE A 183 -35.02 -10.05 -2.09
C ILE A 183 -34.15 -11.09 -2.80
N LEU A 184 -34.25 -11.17 -4.14
CA LEU A 184 -33.51 -12.16 -4.92
C LEU A 184 -32.02 -11.82 -5.03
N SER A 185 -31.67 -10.53 -5.10
CA SER A 185 -30.29 -10.10 -5.35
C SER A 185 -29.49 -9.77 -4.08
N SER A 186 -30.13 -9.67 -2.91
CA SER A 186 -29.50 -9.24 -1.67
C SER A 186 -30.04 -9.99 -0.46
N SER A 187 -29.14 -10.64 0.29
CA SER A 187 -29.51 -11.31 1.54
C SER A 187 -29.94 -10.33 2.63
N VAL A 188 -29.39 -9.10 2.61
CA VAL A 188 -29.72 -8.01 3.53
C VAL A 188 -31.13 -7.50 3.28
N PHE A 189 -31.48 -7.16 2.04
CA PHE A 189 -32.84 -6.74 1.72
C PHE A 189 -33.85 -7.86 1.96
N LYS A 190 -33.49 -9.13 1.69
CA LYS A 190 -34.31 -10.28 2.08
C LYS A 190 -34.61 -10.28 3.57
N LYS A 191 -33.59 -10.14 4.42
CA LYS A 191 -33.78 -10.06 5.88
C LYS A 191 -34.62 -8.85 6.31
N ILE A 192 -34.43 -7.68 5.70
CA ILE A 192 -35.22 -6.48 6.00
C ILE A 192 -36.70 -6.70 5.68
N ILE A 193 -37.02 -7.25 4.51
CA ILE A 193 -38.40 -7.38 4.03
C ILE A 193 -39.11 -8.63 4.61
N THR A 194 -38.39 -9.72 4.88
CA THR A 194 -39.01 -11.00 5.31
C THR A 194 -38.65 -11.42 6.73
N GLY A 195 -37.76 -10.71 7.43
CA GLY A 195 -37.15 -11.16 8.69
C GLY A 195 -37.96 -10.93 9.96
N GLY A 196 -39.28 -10.72 9.88
CA GLY A 196 -40.15 -10.53 11.06
C GLY A 196 -40.07 -9.16 11.74
N TRP A 197 -39.30 -8.22 11.19
CA TRP A 197 -39.22 -6.83 11.65
C TRP A 197 -40.47 -6.00 11.29
N LYS A 198 -40.53 -4.76 11.77
CA LYS A 198 -41.67 -3.85 11.53
C LYS A 198 -41.95 -3.67 10.03
N GLU A 199 -40.89 -3.63 9.22
CA GLU A 199 -40.89 -3.55 7.77
C GLU A 199 -41.61 -4.76 7.16
N SER A 200 -41.27 -5.96 7.63
CA SER A 200 -41.89 -7.22 7.18
C SER A 200 -43.39 -7.28 7.49
N ILE A 201 -43.78 -6.91 8.71
CA ILE A 201 -45.20 -6.85 9.12
C ILE A 201 -45.96 -5.83 8.26
N THR A 202 -45.32 -4.70 7.96
CA THR A 202 -45.92 -3.65 7.13
C THR A 202 -46.13 -4.14 5.70
N TYR A 203 -45.11 -4.77 5.11
CA TYR A 203 -45.18 -5.35 3.77
C TYR A 203 -46.29 -6.39 3.65
N LEU A 204 -46.38 -7.33 4.60
CA LEU A 204 -47.42 -8.37 4.61
C LEU A 204 -48.85 -7.79 4.76
N ARG A 205 -49.03 -6.72 5.54
CA ARG A 205 -50.36 -6.13 5.78
C ARG A 205 -50.82 -5.16 4.71
N LYS A 206 -49.91 -4.35 4.17
CA LYS A 206 -50.24 -3.24 3.25
C LYS A 206 -49.88 -3.52 1.79
N GLY A 207 -49.09 -4.56 1.54
CA GLY A 207 -48.54 -4.85 0.21
C GLY A 207 -47.42 -3.88 -0.21
N SER A 208 -46.98 -2.97 0.66
CA SER A 208 -45.90 -2.02 0.41
C SER A 208 -45.16 -1.64 1.69
N VAL A 209 -43.89 -1.22 1.57
CA VAL A 209 -43.02 -0.90 2.72
C VAL A 209 -42.05 0.24 2.41
N GLU A 210 -41.76 1.07 3.41
CA GLU A 210 -40.69 2.07 3.34
C GLU A 210 -39.44 1.55 4.07
N ILE A 211 -38.27 1.64 3.44
CA ILE A 211 -36.98 1.26 4.01
C ILE A 211 -36.12 2.53 4.09
N THR A 212 -35.56 2.81 5.26
CA THR A 212 -34.66 3.96 5.44
C THR A 212 -33.23 3.59 5.09
N ALA A 213 -32.55 4.49 4.39
CA ALA A 213 -31.11 4.46 4.17
C ALA A 213 -30.53 5.84 4.50
N ASP A 214 -29.24 5.93 4.83
CA ASP A 214 -28.63 7.19 5.22
C ASP A 214 -27.22 7.31 4.60
N SER A 215 -26.78 8.54 4.33
CA SER A 215 -25.40 8.90 3.97
C SER A 215 -24.86 8.34 2.65
N TRP A 216 -25.66 7.57 1.91
CA TRP A 216 -25.24 7.04 0.61
C TRP A 216 -25.14 8.11 -0.47
N ASP A 217 -24.20 7.91 -1.39
CA ASP A 217 -24.17 8.62 -2.66
C ASP A 217 -25.36 8.19 -3.52
N VAL A 218 -26.12 9.17 -4.00
CA VAL A 218 -27.40 8.93 -4.71
C VAL A 218 -27.15 8.19 -6.02
N ASP A 219 -26.12 8.57 -6.77
CA ASP A 219 -25.83 8.00 -8.08
C ASP A 219 -25.30 6.57 -7.93
N ALA A 220 -24.43 6.33 -6.94
CA ALA A 220 -23.96 4.97 -6.64
C ALA A 220 -25.11 4.04 -6.24
N LEU A 221 -26.05 4.52 -5.40
CA LEU A 221 -27.25 3.78 -5.01
C LEU A 221 -28.14 3.48 -6.21
N LEU A 222 -28.38 4.47 -7.08
CA LEU A 222 -29.17 4.27 -8.29
C LEU A 222 -28.52 3.27 -9.27
N ILE A 223 -27.19 3.29 -9.42
CA ILE A 223 -26.46 2.31 -10.24
C ILE A 223 -26.67 0.90 -9.67
N MET A 224 -26.47 0.70 -8.37
CA MET A 224 -26.65 -0.61 -7.73
C MET A 224 -28.11 -1.09 -7.87
N LEU A 225 -29.09 -0.22 -7.63
CA LEU A 225 -30.50 -0.59 -7.76
C LEU A 225 -30.88 -0.92 -9.21
N ARG A 226 -30.36 -0.19 -10.20
CA ARG A 226 -30.58 -0.51 -11.63
C ARG A 226 -29.96 -1.87 -12.03
N ILE A 227 -28.82 -2.22 -11.44
CA ILE A 227 -28.21 -3.56 -11.60
C ILE A 227 -29.15 -4.64 -11.07
N ILE A 228 -29.64 -4.47 -9.83
CA ILE A 228 -30.59 -5.41 -9.19
C ILE A 228 -31.89 -5.56 -10.02
N HIS A 229 -32.33 -4.48 -10.66
CA HIS A 229 -33.55 -4.49 -11.51
C HIS A 229 -33.27 -4.84 -12.98
N CYS A 230 -32.08 -5.34 -13.30
CA CYS A 230 -31.71 -5.76 -14.65
C CYS A 230 -31.85 -4.66 -15.73
N GLN A 231 -31.76 -3.38 -15.34
CA GLN A 231 -31.87 -2.23 -16.25
C GLN A 231 -30.53 -1.87 -16.87
N SER A 232 -29.86 -2.87 -17.47
CA SER A 232 -28.46 -2.76 -17.92
C SER A 232 -28.19 -1.64 -18.93
N HIS A 233 -29.19 -1.29 -19.74
CA HIS A 233 -29.13 -0.19 -20.71
C HIS A 233 -28.99 1.20 -20.06
N GLN A 234 -29.31 1.34 -18.77
CA GLN A 234 -29.18 2.59 -18.02
C GLN A 234 -27.92 2.64 -17.13
N ILE A 235 -27.07 1.61 -17.19
CA ILE A 235 -25.83 1.53 -16.43
C ILE A 235 -24.71 2.21 -17.23
N PRO A 236 -23.96 3.16 -16.63
CA PRO A 236 -22.82 3.77 -17.28
C PRO A 236 -21.75 2.75 -17.67
N ARG A 237 -21.17 2.89 -18.87
CA ARG A 237 -20.04 2.07 -19.34
C ARG A 237 -18.71 2.46 -18.68
N LYS A 238 -18.62 3.68 -18.15
CA LYS A 238 -17.44 4.23 -17.48
C LYS A 238 -17.87 4.80 -16.13
N LEU A 239 -17.07 4.55 -15.10
CA LEU A 239 -17.20 5.15 -13.78
C LEU A 239 -15.84 5.76 -13.40
N THR A 240 -15.86 6.80 -12.58
CA THR A 240 -14.63 7.25 -11.90
C THR A 240 -14.22 6.22 -10.84
N LEU A 241 -12.95 6.21 -10.43
CA LEU A 241 -12.47 5.34 -9.35
C LEU A 241 -13.31 5.49 -8.09
N GLU A 242 -13.62 6.73 -7.70
CA GLU A 242 -14.46 7.02 -6.53
C GLU A 242 -15.88 6.46 -6.68
N MET A 243 -16.52 6.64 -7.84
CA MET A 243 -17.87 6.13 -8.05
C MET A 243 -17.89 4.60 -8.04
N LEU A 244 -16.88 3.95 -8.63
CA LEU A 244 -16.72 2.50 -8.56
C LEU A 244 -16.52 2.01 -7.13
N ALA A 245 -15.70 2.71 -6.34
CA ALA A 245 -15.49 2.40 -4.93
C ALA A 245 -16.80 2.54 -4.11
N LYS A 246 -17.58 3.60 -4.34
CA LYS A 246 -18.90 3.81 -3.71
C LYS A 246 -19.88 2.69 -4.04
N VAL A 247 -19.97 2.30 -5.31
CA VAL A 247 -20.80 1.16 -5.75
C VAL A 247 -20.34 -0.14 -5.08
N ALA A 248 -19.03 -0.37 -4.96
CA ALA A 248 -18.49 -1.53 -4.26
C ALA A 248 -18.86 -1.53 -2.76
N VAL A 249 -18.76 -0.38 -2.05
CA VAL A 249 -19.16 -0.27 -0.63
C VAL A 249 -20.64 -0.58 -0.45
N LEU A 250 -21.51 -0.05 -1.31
CA LEU A 250 -22.94 -0.35 -1.27
C LEU A 250 -23.20 -1.84 -1.50
N ALA A 251 -22.54 -2.44 -2.47
CA ALA A 251 -22.75 -3.84 -2.83
C ALA A 251 -22.20 -4.81 -1.78
N ASP A 252 -21.13 -4.43 -1.07
CA ASP A 252 -20.64 -5.11 0.13
C ASP A 252 -21.66 -5.01 1.27
N TYR A 253 -22.12 -3.79 1.59
CA TYR A 253 -23.07 -3.53 2.66
C TYR A 253 -24.41 -4.26 2.49
N TYR A 254 -24.96 -4.22 1.27
CA TYR A 254 -26.22 -4.90 0.95
C TYR A 254 -26.03 -6.36 0.53
N ASP A 255 -24.81 -6.90 0.56
CA ASP A 255 -24.51 -8.29 0.20
C ASP A 255 -25.12 -8.69 -1.17
N CYS A 256 -24.77 -7.91 -2.20
CA CYS A 256 -25.23 -8.13 -3.58
C CYS A 256 -24.06 -8.16 -4.58
N ARG A 257 -22.91 -8.64 -4.12
CA ARG A 257 -21.66 -8.68 -4.89
C ARG A 257 -21.80 -9.34 -6.25
N GLU A 258 -22.45 -10.51 -6.31
CA GLU A 258 -22.62 -11.30 -7.53
C GLU A 258 -23.33 -10.53 -8.66
N ALA A 259 -24.26 -9.63 -8.31
CA ALA A 259 -24.93 -8.80 -9.31
C ALA A 259 -24.01 -7.73 -9.90
N VAL A 260 -23.08 -7.20 -9.10
CA VAL A 260 -22.22 -6.07 -9.46
C VAL A 260 -20.93 -6.53 -10.16
N VAL A 261 -20.36 -7.67 -9.77
CA VAL A 261 -19.10 -8.18 -10.36
C VAL A 261 -19.16 -8.39 -11.87
N PHE A 262 -20.35 -8.63 -12.43
CA PHE A 262 -20.56 -8.74 -13.87
C PHE A 262 -20.08 -7.48 -14.65
N PHE A 263 -20.20 -6.29 -14.05
CA PHE A 263 -19.81 -5.03 -14.69
C PHE A 263 -18.36 -4.63 -14.40
N ALA A 264 -17.70 -5.33 -13.47
CA ALA A 264 -16.39 -4.94 -12.94
C ALA A 264 -15.33 -4.79 -14.01
N ASP A 265 -15.19 -5.76 -14.93
CA ASP A 265 -14.18 -5.69 -15.99
C ASP A 265 -14.39 -4.49 -16.92
N THR A 266 -15.65 -4.17 -17.23
CA THR A 266 -15.95 -3.03 -18.10
C THR A 266 -15.55 -1.72 -17.43
N TRP A 267 -15.84 -1.57 -16.13
CA TRP A 267 -15.51 -0.35 -15.40
C TRP A 267 -14.02 -0.24 -15.10
N ILE A 268 -13.38 -1.30 -14.62
CA ILE A 268 -11.96 -1.31 -14.25
C ILE A 268 -11.07 -1.07 -15.48
N ASN A 269 -11.37 -1.70 -16.62
CA ASN A 269 -10.60 -1.48 -17.85
C ASN A 269 -10.84 -0.09 -18.47
N ALA A 270 -11.94 0.57 -18.08
CA ALA A 270 -12.25 1.93 -18.52
C ALA A 270 -11.73 3.02 -17.58
N LEU A 271 -11.12 2.66 -16.44
CA LEU A 271 -10.39 3.59 -15.61
C LEU A 271 -9.14 4.01 -16.39
N ASP A 272 -9.10 5.29 -16.77
CA ASP A 272 -7.95 5.89 -17.46
C ASP A 272 -6.73 6.05 -16.52
N ASP A 273 -6.89 5.71 -15.23
CA ASP A 273 -5.94 5.99 -14.15
C ASP A 273 -4.90 4.88 -13.96
N ILE A 274 -3.64 5.27 -14.13
CA ILE A 274 -2.47 4.51 -13.67
C ILE A 274 -2.47 4.54 -12.14
N THR A 275 -2.07 3.43 -11.51
CA THR A 275 -1.80 3.32 -10.07
C THR A 275 -1.04 4.55 -9.58
N PRO A 276 -1.54 5.32 -8.60
CA PRO A 276 -0.92 6.58 -8.19
C PRO A 276 0.56 6.42 -7.81
N ALA A 277 1.41 7.30 -8.34
CA ALA A 277 2.85 7.31 -8.04
C ALA A 277 3.18 7.85 -6.64
N THR A 278 2.19 8.38 -5.93
CA THR A 278 2.28 8.92 -4.57
C THR A 278 1.27 8.22 -3.66
N TYR A 279 1.56 8.19 -2.36
CA TYR A 279 0.56 7.77 -1.39
C TYR A 279 -0.56 8.81 -1.33
N SER A 280 -1.77 8.40 -1.69
CA SER A 280 -2.93 9.28 -1.82
C SER A 280 -4.21 8.55 -1.42
N ARG A 281 -5.30 9.32 -1.26
CA ARG A 281 -6.65 8.77 -1.10
C ARG A 281 -7.00 7.79 -2.23
N ASP A 282 -6.66 8.15 -3.47
CA ASP A 282 -6.98 7.34 -4.64
C ASP A 282 -6.24 5.99 -4.64
N LEU A 283 -5.05 5.92 -4.05
CA LEU A 283 -4.34 4.65 -3.88
C LEU A 283 -5.11 3.70 -2.93
N ILE A 284 -5.72 4.24 -1.88
CA ILE A 284 -6.54 3.46 -0.95
C ILE A 284 -7.88 3.06 -1.59
N LEU A 285 -8.48 3.93 -2.42
CA LEU A 285 -9.64 3.56 -3.24
C LEU A 285 -9.31 2.43 -4.22
N TRP A 286 -8.15 2.48 -4.88
CA TRP A 286 -7.67 1.40 -5.75
C TRP A 286 -7.46 0.09 -4.99
N LEU A 287 -6.88 0.17 -3.79
CA LEU A 287 -6.72 -0.99 -2.91
C LEU A 287 -8.09 -1.63 -2.59
N TRP A 288 -9.08 -0.83 -2.21
CA TRP A 288 -10.44 -1.29 -1.96
C TRP A 288 -11.09 -1.94 -3.19
N VAL A 289 -11.03 -1.28 -4.35
CA VAL A 289 -11.56 -1.81 -5.61
C VAL A 289 -10.89 -3.13 -5.98
N ALA A 290 -9.56 -3.20 -5.90
CA ALA A 290 -8.81 -4.42 -6.22
C ALA A 290 -9.14 -5.58 -5.27
N TRP A 291 -9.31 -5.29 -3.98
CA TRP A 291 -9.75 -6.25 -2.97
C TRP A 291 -11.15 -6.78 -3.26
N TYR A 292 -12.14 -5.87 -3.32
CA TYR A 292 -13.55 -6.22 -3.47
C TYR A 292 -13.84 -7.02 -4.74
N PHE A 293 -13.28 -6.59 -5.88
CA PHE A 293 -13.48 -7.26 -7.17
C PHE A 293 -12.53 -8.44 -7.41
N HIS A 294 -11.62 -8.74 -6.49
CA HIS A 294 -10.64 -9.83 -6.61
C HIS A 294 -9.73 -9.68 -7.84
N ARG A 295 -8.96 -8.59 -7.87
CA ARG A 295 -7.94 -8.32 -8.89
C ARG A 295 -6.55 -8.48 -8.27
N PRO A 296 -5.93 -9.68 -8.33
CA PRO A 296 -4.71 -9.97 -7.58
C PRO A 296 -3.52 -9.10 -8.01
N ALA A 297 -3.35 -8.84 -9.31
CA ALA A 297 -2.28 -7.99 -9.81
C ALA A 297 -2.40 -6.54 -9.29
N ASN A 298 -3.57 -5.93 -9.45
CA ASN A 298 -3.86 -4.59 -8.95
C ASN A 298 -3.74 -4.51 -7.42
N PHE A 299 -4.16 -5.54 -6.69
CA PHE A 299 -4.06 -5.60 -5.23
C PHE A 299 -2.60 -5.66 -4.77
N LYS A 300 -1.78 -6.53 -5.39
CA LYS A 300 -0.36 -6.63 -5.09
C LYS A 300 0.37 -5.31 -5.39
N GLU A 301 0.06 -4.68 -6.51
CA GLU A 301 0.65 -3.39 -6.88
C GLU A 301 0.22 -2.24 -5.95
N ALA A 302 -1.07 -2.13 -5.63
CA ALA A 302 -1.60 -1.09 -4.74
C ALA A 302 -1.03 -1.22 -3.33
N THR A 303 -0.96 -2.44 -2.79
CA THR A 303 -0.36 -2.69 -1.46
C THR A 303 1.14 -2.41 -1.45
N SER A 304 1.88 -2.84 -2.48
CA SER A 304 3.31 -2.53 -2.64
C SER A 304 3.55 -1.02 -2.65
N SER A 305 2.81 -0.29 -3.47
CA SER A 305 2.90 1.17 -3.57
C SER A 305 2.58 1.85 -2.24
N ALA A 306 1.49 1.44 -1.57
CA ALA A 306 1.07 2.03 -0.30
C ALA A 306 2.11 1.83 0.81
N MET A 307 2.66 0.61 0.95
CA MET A 307 3.71 0.32 1.93
C MET A 307 5.01 1.07 1.65
N SER A 308 5.38 1.21 0.37
CA SER A 308 6.64 1.83 -0.04
C SER A 308 6.60 3.36 0.05
N LEU A 309 5.46 3.97 -0.26
CA LEU A 309 5.29 5.42 -0.40
C LEU A 309 4.70 6.09 0.84
N SER A 310 4.02 5.35 1.72
CA SER A 310 3.41 5.95 2.92
C SER A 310 4.47 6.50 3.87
N ASN A 311 4.30 7.77 4.23
CA ASN A 311 5.11 8.45 5.25
C ASN A 311 4.62 8.18 6.68
N GLY A 312 3.53 7.44 6.87
CA GLY A 312 2.96 7.19 8.18
C GLY A 312 2.11 5.94 8.25
N TRP A 313 1.21 5.92 9.22
CA TRP A 313 0.25 4.83 9.38
C TRP A 313 -0.68 4.76 8.17
N ILE A 314 -0.78 3.58 7.58
CA ILE A 314 -1.72 3.30 6.48
C ILE A 314 -3.08 3.03 7.10
N ASP A 315 -4.10 3.75 6.65
CA ASP A 315 -5.47 3.65 7.14
C ASP A 315 -6.43 3.23 6.02
N ASN A 316 -7.57 2.63 6.37
CA ASN A 316 -8.58 2.20 5.40
C ASN A 316 -9.53 3.34 4.96
N LEU A 317 -9.44 4.53 5.58
CA LEU A 317 -10.31 5.68 5.28
C LEU A 317 -11.80 5.36 5.47
N GLY A 318 -12.14 4.43 6.36
CA GLY A 318 -13.52 3.98 6.57
C GLY A 318 -14.06 3.06 5.46
N LEU A 319 -13.22 2.62 4.52
CA LEU A 319 -13.61 1.61 3.52
C LEU A 319 -13.66 0.20 4.16
N PRO A 320 -14.47 -0.74 3.63
CA PRO A 320 -14.59 -2.11 4.14
C PRO A 320 -13.37 -3.01 3.85
N ILE A 321 -12.17 -2.45 3.87
CA ILE A 321 -10.93 -3.23 3.76
C ILE A 321 -10.69 -3.93 5.10
N PRO A 322 -10.53 -5.27 5.13
CA PRO A 322 -10.30 -6.00 6.36
C PRO A 322 -9.11 -5.47 7.16
N GLU A 323 -9.30 -5.25 8.47
CA GLU A 323 -8.25 -4.72 9.36
C GLU A 323 -6.96 -5.54 9.33
N LYS A 324 -7.07 -6.86 9.12
CA LYS A 324 -5.93 -7.77 9.00
C LYS A 324 -4.99 -7.36 7.85
N ILE A 325 -5.54 -6.85 6.74
CA ILE A 325 -4.77 -6.40 5.58
C ILE A 325 -4.03 -5.11 5.94
N ILE A 326 -4.74 -4.14 6.52
CA ILE A 326 -4.14 -2.86 6.94
C ILE A 326 -3.04 -3.09 7.98
N ARG A 327 -3.26 -3.99 8.94
CA ARG A 327 -2.25 -4.38 9.93
C ARG A 327 -1.02 -4.99 9.26
N SER A 328 -1.21 -6.00 8.40
CA SER A 328 -0.14 -6.64 7.64
C SER A 328 0.67 -5.64 6.81
N MET A 329 0.02 -4.66 6.17
CA MET A 329 0.70 -3.62 5.42
C MET A 329 1.58 -2.73 6.31
N ASN A 330 1.05 -2.30 7.46
CA ASN A 330 1.80 -1.49 8.41
C ASN A 330 2.97 -2.28 9.04
N ASP A 331 2.77 -3.56 9.36
CA ASP A 331 3.82 -4.43 9.91
C ASP A 331 4.96 -4.63 8.89
N LYS A 332 4.63 -4.94 7.63
CA LYS A 332 5.63 -5.05 6.55
C LYS A 332 6.37 -3.73 6.30
N ARG A 333 5.64 -2.60 6.27
CA ARG A 333 6.25 -1.27 6.13
C ARG A 333 7.26 -1.00 7.25
N GLN A 334 6.83 -1.17 8.50
CA GLN A 334 7.68 -0.90 9.66
C GLN A 334 8.87 -1.86 9.72
N GLY A 335 8.66 -3.14 9.42
CA GLY A 335 9.72 -4.14 9.35
C GLY A 335 10.76 -3.84 8.29
N ALA A 336 10.35 -3.40 7.08
CA ALA A 336 11.27 -3.03 6.01
C ALA A 336 12.12 -1.80 6.36
N ILE A 337 11.51 -0.77 6.95
CA ILE A 337 12.21 0.43 7.43
C ILE A 337 13.21 0.06 8.54
N ALA A 338 12.76 -0.69 9.54
CA ALA A 338 13.61 -1.14 10.65
C ALA A 338 14.78 -2.00 10.15
N GLY A 339 14.52 -2.90 9.20
CA GLY A 339 15.52 -3.78 8.60
C GLY A 339 16.62 -3.00 7.89
N LEU A 340 16.26 -2.00 7.08
CA LEU A 340 17.25 -1.17 6.38
C LEU A 340 18.08 -0.32 7.35
N ILE A 341 17.45 0.28 8.38
CA ILE A 341 18.19 1.02 9.41
C ILE A 341 19.17 0.09 10.14
N SER A 342 18.71 -1.09 10.54
CA SER A 342 19.53 -2.08 11.24
C SER A 342 20.72 -2.53 10.38
N GLN A 343 20.50 -2.75 9.07
CA GLN A 343 21.57 -3.11 8.14
C GLN A 343 22.66 -2.02 8.03
N LEU A 344 22.26 -0.74 8.04
CA LEU A 344 23.21 0.38 8.02
C LEU A 344 24.01 0.46 9.33
N GLU A 345 23.35 0.27 10.48
CA GLU A 345 24.01 0.26 11.79
C GLU A 345 24.97 -0.92 11.94
N GLU A 346 24.55 -2.12 11.57
CA GLU A 346 25.39 -3.31 11.59
C GLU A 346 26.61 -3.13 10.67
N THR A 347 26.40 -2.68 9.42
CA THR A 347 27.51 -2.42 8.49
C THR A 347 28.47 -1.36 9.03
N ARG A 348 27.96 -0.33 9.72
CA ARG A 348 28.81 0.68 10.37
C ARG A 348 29.64 0.05 11.49
N ASP A 349 29.04 -0.78 12.34
CA ASP A 349 29.71 -1.41 13.46
C ASP A 349 30.76 -2.45 13.00
N GLU A 350 30.48 -3.19 11.93
CA GLU A 350 31.41 -4.10 11.24
C GLU A 350 32.62 -3.36 10.63
N LEU A 351 32.39 -2.19 10.02
CA LEU A 351 33.48 -1.34 9.54
C LEU A 351 34.30 -0.74 10.69
N GLN A 352 33.66 -0.41 11.81
CA GLN A 352 34.32 0.15 13.00
C GLN A 352 35.26 -0.86 13.66
N ASN A 353 34.83 -2.11 13.77
CA ASN A 353 35.63 -3.17 14.39
C ASN A 353 36.62 -3.84 13.42
N GLY A 354 36.51 -3.53 12.12
CA GLY A 354 37.40 -4.01 11.07
C GLY A 354 37.07 -5.40 10.54
N SER A 355 35.91 -5.98 10.89
CA SER A 355 35.43 -7.24 10.31
C SER A 355 35.01 -7.11 8.85
N LYS A 356 34.72 -5.87 8.39
CA LYS A 356 34.36 -5.54 7.01
C LYS A 356 35.35 -4.55 6.41
N GLY A 357 35.66 -4.72 5.13
CA GLY A 357 36.73 -4.02 4.44
C GLY A 357 38.00 -4.88 4.29
N CYS A 358 38.81 -4.61 3.26
CA CYS A 358 39.98 -5.44 2.95
C CYS A 358 41.29 -5.00 3.66
N SER A 359 41.28 -3.85 4.33
CA SER A 359 42.41 -3.32 5.08
C SER A 359 41.94 -2.35 6.16
N PHE A 360 42.85 -1.96 7.06
CA PHE A 360 42.60 -0.94 8.08
C PHE A 360 42.19 0.40 7.45
N GLU A 361 42.85 0.83 6.37
CA GLU A 361 42.50 2.06 5.65
C GLU A 361 41.12 1.95 5.01
N CYS A 362 40.82 0.82 4.35
CA CYS A 362 39.53 0.59 3.71
C CYS A 362 38.39 0.65 4.74
N SER A 363 38.49 -0.12 5.82
CA SER A 363 37.48 -0.15 6.89
C SER A 363 37.32 1.22 7.56
N SER A 364 38.41 1.91 7.90
CA SER A 364 38.39 3.23 8.53
C SER A 364 37.78 4.32 7.63
N ILE A 365 38.15 4.35 6.35
CA ILE A 365 37.64 5.34 5.38
C ILE A 365 36.16 5.10 5.11
N MET A 366 35.77 3.84 4.91
CA MET A 366 34.37 3.49 4.68
C MET A 366 33.51 3.72 5.92
N TYR A 367 34.00 3.42 7.13
CA TYR A 367 33.34 3.73 8.40
C TYR A 367 33.08 5.23 8.52
N GLY A 368 34.11 6.05 8.30
CA GLY A 368 34.00 7.51 8.39
C GLY A 368 33.04 8.07 7.34
N ALA A 369 33.09 7.55 6.11
CA ALA A 369 32.17 7.93 5.04
C ALA A 369 30.72 7.56 5.36
N LEU A 370 30.47 6.31 5.77
CA LEU A 370 29.13 5.83 6.12
C LEU A 370 28.55 6.64 7.29
N THR A 371 29.33 6.83 8.34
CA THR A 371 28.93 7.63 9.51
C THR A 371 28.59 9.06 9.11
N LYS A 372 29.39 9.68 8.23
CA LYS A 372 29.13 11.04 7.74
C LYS A 372 27.84 11.12 6.92
N GLU A 373 27.62 10.20 5.98
CA GLU A 373 26.41 10.18 5.15
C GLU A 373 25.16 9.90 5.99
N MET A 374 25.23 8.96 6.93
CA MET A 374 24.15 8.69 7.89
C MET A 374 23.85 9.92 8.75
N HIS A 375 24.86 10.67 9.20
CA HIS A 375 24.66 11.91 9.96
C HIS A 375 23.96 12.99 9.13
N LEU A 376 24.44 13.23 7.90
CA LEU A 376 23.87 14.23 6.98
C LEU A 376 22.41 13.95 6.62
N ASN A 377 22.01 12.68 6.61
CA ASN A 377 20.64 12.25 6.33
C ASN A 377 19.79 12.01 7.59
N ALA A 378 20.27 12.47 8.76
CA ALA A 378 19.63 12.30 10.07
C ALA A 378 19.39 10.84 10.51
N LEU A 379 20.05 9.86 9.88
CA LEU A 379 19.88 8.43 10.18
C LEU A 379 20.62 7.96 11.44
N LEU A 380 21.62 8.70 11.93
CA LEU A 380 22.28 8.39 13.22
C LEU A 380 21.46 8.82 14.44
N SER A 381 20.66 9.88 14.29
CA SER A 381 19.77 10.41 15.33
C SER A 381 18.43 9.68 15.36
N LEU A 382 18.06 9.05 14.25
CA LEU A 382 16.98 8.10 14.17
C LEU A 382 17.39 6.86 14.98
N ARG A 383 17.02 6.83 16.26
CA ARG A 383 16.49 5.59 16.85
C ARG A 383 14.97 5.68 16.74
N PRO A 384 14.38 5.65 15.54
CA PRO A 384 12.95 5.77 15.46
C PRO A 384 12.41 4.43 15.95
N VAL A 385 11.74 4.46 17.09
CA VAL A 385 10.92 3.33 17.48
C VAL A 385 9.73 3.35 16.53
N ALA A 386 9.32 2.17 16.05
CA ALA A 386 8.05 1.98 15.36
C ALA A 386 6.95 2.84 16.01
N PRO A 387 6.16 3.61 15.24
CA PRO A 387 5.78 3.34 13.84
C PRO A 387 6.49 4.17 12.73
N PHE A 388 7.64 4.78 13.00
CA PHE A 388 8.42 5.56 12.02
C PHE A 388 7.58 6.66 11.31
N PRO A 389 7.08 7.67 12.06
CA PRO A 389 6.37 8.78 11.45
C PRO A 389 7.29 9.57 10.50
N ASP A 390 6.68 10.15 9.46
CA ASP A 390 7.31 11.01 8.45
C ASP A 390 8.45 10.37 7.63
N LEU A 391 8.49 9.03 7.62
CA LEU A 391 9.51 8.27 6.90
C LEU A 391 8.86 7.22 6.00
N SER A 392 8.95 7.39 4.69
CA SER A 392 8.64 6.32 3.74
C SER A 392 9.86 5.46 3.44
N TYR A 393 9.63 4.18 3.19
CA TYR A 393 10.66 3.23 2.80
C TYR A 393 11.35 3.65 1.49
N ARG A 394 10.57 4.07 0.49
CA ARG A 394 11.11 4.51 -0.81
C ARG A 394 12.06 5.68 -0.66
N SER A 395 11.65 6.72 0.08
CA SER A 395 12.52 7.88 0.32
C SER A 395 13.76 7.51 1.13
N LEU A 396 13.66 6.57 2.07
CA LEU A 396 14.83 6.06 2.82
C LEU A 396 15.82 5.35 1.88
N VAL A 397 15.35 4.43 1.04
CA VAL A 397 16.20 3.74 0.05
C VAL A 397 16.85 4.73 -0.89
N GLN A 398 16.09 5.70 -1.42
CA GLN A 398 16.63 6.74 -2.31
C GLN A 398 17.72 7.58 -1.64
N LYS A 399 17.56 7.94 -0.36
CA LYS A 399 18.60 8.62 0.43
C LYS A 399 19.86 7.76 0.51
N VAL A 400 19.73 6.48 0.87
CA VAL A 400 20.87 5.55 0.96
C VAL A 400 21.57 5.38 -0.40
N LEU A 401 20.82 5.24 -1.49
CA LEU A 401 21.36 5.14 -2.84
C LEU A 401 22.09 6.41 -3.30
N SER A 402 21.73 7.57 -2.74
CA SER A 402 22.40 8.85 -3.03
C SER A 402 23.69 9.07 -2.24
N PHE A 403 24.05 8.16 -1.32
CA PHE A 403 25.25 8.32 -0.49
C PHE A 403 26.51 8.43 -1.35
N ARG A 404 27.34 9.42 -1.04
CA ARG A 404 28.57 9.65 -1.78
C ARG A 404 29.66 8.68 -1.35
N SER A 405 30.01 7.74 -2.22
CA SER A 405 31.15 6.83 -1.97
C SER A 405 32.49 7.59 -1.94
N PRO A 406 33.37 7.31 -0.97
CA PRO A 406 34.68 7.94 -0.89
C PRO A 406 35.60 7.46 -2.02
N VAL A 407 36.55 8.30 -2.41
CA VAL A 407 37.58 7.96 -3.39
C VAL A 407 38.94 8.18 -2.73
N TRP A 408 39.75 7.14 -2.69
CA TRP A 408 41.11 7.20 -2.17
C TRP A 408 42.04 6.29 -2.98
N TYR A 409 43.34 6.48 -2.78
CA TYR A 409 44.39 5.79 -3.52
C TYR A 409 45.16 4.90 -2.55
N GLY A 410 45.44 3.67 -2.97
CA GLY A 410 46.26 2.75 -2.18
C GLY A 410 47.71 3.25 -2.06
N PRO A 411 48.47 2.76 -1.07
CA PRO A 411 49.90 3.04 -1.00
C PRO A 411 50.62 2.39 -2.18
N PHE A 412 51.46 3.15 -2.89
CA PHE A 412 52.17 2.66 -4.08
C PHE A 412 53.64 2.36 -3.91
N SER A 413 54.05 1.29 -4.59
CA SER A 413 55.34 1.19 -5.27
C SER A 413 55.51 2.39 -6.21
N TYR A 414 56.50 3.23 -5.91
CA TYR A 414 57.11 4.41 -6.58
C TYR A 414 56.62 5.01 -7.92
N TYR A 415 55.73 4.41 -8.72
CA TYR A 415 55.44 4.87 -10.09
C TYR A 415 53.97 5.05 -10.51
N HIS A 416 52.94 4.55 -9.80
CA HIS A 416 51.54 4.73 -10.29
C HIS A 416 50.48 4.75 -9.20
N SER A 417 49.79 5.86 -8.90
CA SER A 417 48.61 5.81 -8.00
C SER A 417 47.35 5.23 -8.67
N TYR A 418 46.97 4.00 -8.38
CA TYR A 418 45.63 3.45 -8.68
C TYR A 418 44.64 3.75 -7.55
N GLN A 419 43.43 4.12 -7.95
CA GLN A 419 42.29 4.24 -7.05
C GLN A 419 42.05 2.88 -6.39
N HIS A 420 41.78 2.89 -5.09
CA HIS A 420 41.46 1.66 -4.37
C HIS A 420 40.14 1.07 -4.88
N ASN A 421 40.13 -0.22 -5.17
CA ASN A 421 38.98 -0.96 -5.67
C ASN A 421 38.91 -2.31 -4.98
N CYS A 422 37.82 -2.56 -4.26
CA CYS A 422 37.50 -3.83 -3.61
C CYS A 422 35.99 -3.97 -3.45
N ASP A 423 35.51 -5.11 -2.97
CA ASP A 423 34.08 -5.38 -2.78
C ASP A 423 33.42 -4.50 -1.70
N HIS A 424 34.18 -3.63 -1.04
CA HIS A 424 33.70 -2.68 -0.04
C HIS A 424 34.06 -1.23 -0.36
N SER A 425 34.66 -0.93 -1.53
CA SER A 425 35.16 0.41 -1.84
C SER A 425 34.08 1.40 -2.28
N THR A 426 32.82 0.96 -2.41
CA THR A 426 31.66 1.81 -2.71
C THR A 426 30.44 1.35 -1.93
N PHE A 427 29.49 2.25 -1.66
CA PHE A 427 28.26 1.90 -0.96
C PHE A 427 27.40 0.89 -1.73
N LYS A 428 27.41 0.93 -3.07
CA LYS A 428 26.72 -0.03 -3.91
C LYS A 428 27.23 -1.47 -3.69
N LEU A 429 28.54 -1.65 -3.57
CA LEU A 429 29.13 -2.97 -3.30
C LEU A 429 28.96 -3.36 -1.84
N LEU A 430 29.07 -2.40 -0.92
CA LEU A 430 28.98 -2.61 0.52
C LEU A 430 27.57 -3.02 0.98
N LEU A 431 26.53 -2.36 0.46
CA LEU A 431 25.13 -2.54 0.87
C LEU A 431 24.35 -3.46 -0.06
N GLY A 432 24.91 -3.80 -1.23
CA GLY A 432 24.26 -4.63 -2.23
C GLY A 432 23.19 -3.89 -3.05
N VAL A 433 22.30 -4.66 -3.68
CA VAL A 433 21.15 -4.13 -4.43
C VAL A 433 20.04 -3.82 -3.44
N LEU A 434 19.60 -2.56 -3.41
CA LEU A 434 18.45 -2.11 -2.63
C LEU A 434 17.28 -1.85 -3.58
N GLU A 435 16.18 -2.55 -3.37
CA GLU A 435 14.91 -2.27 -4.06
C GLU A 435 14.19 -1.13 -3.34
N ASP A 436 13.69 -0.15 -4.11
CA ASP A 436 12.97 1.01 -3.57
C ASP A 436 11.48 0.74 -3.33
N THR A 437 11.06 -0.51 -3.50
CA THR A 437 9.70 -1.01 -3.29
C THR A 437 9.68 -2.16 -2.29
N ILE A 438 8.60 -2.24 -1.52
CA ILE A 438 8.27 -3.37 -0.64
C ILE A 438 7.37 -4.32 -1.42
N GLU A 439 7.62 -5.62 -1.36
CA GLU A 439 6.76 -6.61 -2.02
C GLU A 439 5.31 -6.52 -1.52
N GLY A 440 4.37 -6.41 -2.46
CA GLY A 440 2.93 -6.35 -2.19
C GLY A 440 2.38 -7.61 -1.52
N LEU A 441 1.17 -7.50 -0.98
CA LEU A 441 0.45 -8.63 -0.40
C LEU A 441 -0.19 -9.48 -1.50
N ASP A 442 -0.16 -10.80 -1.34
CA ASP A 442 -0.88 -11.71 -2.20
C ASP A 442 -2.34 -11.83 -1.75
N LEU A 443 -3.25 -11.61 -2.72
CA LEU A 443 -4.68 -11.55 -2.48
C LEU A 443 -5.22 -12.89 -1.96
N ASN A 444 -4.77 -14.00 -2.54
CA ASN A 444 -5.26 -15.34 -2.21
C ASN A 444 -4.91 -15.75 -0.78
N ASP A 445 -3.73 -15.38 -0.31
CA ASP A 445 -3.30 -15.63 1.07
C ASP A 445 -4.08 -14.75 2.05
N SER A 446 -4.53 -13.58 1.59
CA SER A 446 -5.30 -12.63 2.39
C SER A 446 -6.78 -13.02 2.51
N ILE A 447 -7.32 -13.87 1.63
CA ILE A 447 -8.70 -14.37 1.66
C ILE A 447 -8.84 -15.60 2.58
N ASN A 448 -7.83 -16.47 2.62
CA ASN A 448 -7.87 -17.77 3.30
C ASN A 448 -7.51 -17.77 4.81
N VAL A 449 -7.40 -16.59 5.41
CA VAL A 449 -7.12 -16.36 6.85
C VAL A 449 -8.28 -15.62 7.46
#